data_AF-A0A4U7BUI0-F1
#
_entry.id   AF-A0A4U7BUI0-F1
#
_cell.length_a   1.000
_cell.length_b   1.000
_cell.length_c   1.000
_cell.angle_alpha   90.00
_cell.angle_beta   90.00
_cell.angle_gamma   90.00
#
_symmetry.space_group_name_H-M   'P 1'
#
loop_
_entity.id
_entity.type
_entity.pdbx_description
1 polymer ?
#
loop_
_entity_poly.entity_id
_entity_poly.type
_entity_poly.pdbx_seq_one_letter_code
_entity_poly.pdbx_strand_id
1 'polypeptide(L)'
;MRIFVLFLLFQNFIFAKNLPDFFKDQNLNGVMIVYDGKDFLSNDFLKAKERFSPASTFKIFNALIALNSHVIKDTSEVFYHYKGEKVFLPSWAQDANLTSAIKRSQVPAFKELARKIGKVRMQENLNKLDYGNKKISKIDAFWLDNTLQISAKEQAALLFKLANLKLPYSKKIQEEVIKMIELRQNDDFILYGKTGFNDSIAWIVGFVYLKKFHSYQSFALNVKISNFKDLYKREEILNQYLNYLLKDLKK
;
A
#
# COMPACT_ATOMS: atom_id res chain seq x y z
N MET A 1 -17.51 7.06 63.23
CA MET A 1 -17.97 7.58 61.93
C MET A 1 -16.77 7.56 60.97
N ARG A 2 -16.66 6.53 60.12
CA ARG A 2 -15.57 6.40 59.12
C ARG A 2 -16.22 6.53 57.74
N ILE A 3 -15.89 7.62 57.03
CA ILE A 3 -16.37 7.88 55.67
C ILE A 3 -15.42 7.14 54.72
N PHE A 4 -15.95 6.14 54.01
CA PHE A 4 -15.29 5.53 52.86
C PHE A 4 -15.58 6.42 51.64
N VAL A 5 -14.55 7.07 51.10
CA VAL A 5 -14.63 7.76 49.80
C VAL A 5 -14.25 6.75 48.73
N LEU A 6 -15.24 6.29 47.96
CA LEU A 6 -15.06 5.40 46.82
C LEU A 6 -14.61 6.24 45.62
N PHE A 7 -13.34 6.11 45.22
CA PHE A 7 -12.84 6.68 43.97
C PHE A 7 -13.36 5.84 42.79
N LEU A 8 -14.38 6.35 42.09
CA LEU A 8 -14.80 5.81 40.80
C LEU A 8 -13.80 6.26 39.72
N LEU A 9 -12.90 5.36 39.34
CA LEU A 9 -12.08 5.51 38.13
C LEU A 9 -13.00 5.34 36.90
N PHE A 10 -13.42 6.46 36.31
CA PHE A 10 -13.97 6.44 34.95
C PHE A 10 -12.84 6.06 33.98
N GLN A 11 -12.77 4.78 33.60
CA GLN A 11 -12.01 4.39 32.43
C GLN A 11 -12.72 4.97 31.20
N ASN A 12 -12.12 5.99 30.59
CA ASN A 12 -12.44 6.39 29.23
C ASN A 12 -12.07 5.23 28.30
N PHE A 13 -12.99 4.31 28.08
CA PHE A 13 -12.93 3.41 26.93
C PHE A 13 -13.05 4.29 25.69
N ILE A 14 -11.91 4.66 25.10
CA ILE A 14 -11.87 5.09 23.71
C ILE A 14 -12.29 3.87 22.90
N PHE A 15 -13.58 3.76 22.57
CA PHE A 15 -14.03 2.81 21.57
C PHE A 15 -13.29 3.16 20.28
N ALA A 16 -12.29 2.36 19.93
CA ALA A 16 -11.74 2.39 18.59
C ALA A 16 -12.93 2.24 17.64
N LYS A 17 -13.15 3.22 16.77
CA LYS A 17 -14.19 3.11 15.74
C LYS A 17 -13.78 1.92 14.84
N ASN A 18 -14.57 0.86 14.86
CA ASN A 18 -14.32 -0.32 14.05
C ASN A 18 -14.94 -0.13 12.67
N LEU A 19 -14.24 -0.59 11.63
CA LEU A 19 -14.86 -0.69 10.31
C LEU A 19 -15.87 -1.85 10.32
N PRO A 20 -16.96 -1.76 9.54
CA PRO A 20 -17.75 -2.93 9.20
C PRO A 20 -16.85 -4.03 8.60
N ASP A 21 -17.18 -5.28 8.88
CA ASP A 21 -16.45 -6.42 8.33
C ASP A 21 -16.93 -6.76 6.91
N PHE A 22 -16.42 -6.02 5.93
CA PHE A 22 -16.73 -6.19 4.50
C PHE A 22 -16.35 -7.58 3.93
N PHE A 23 -15.62 -8.40 4.69
CA PHE A 23 -15.16 -9.73 4.27
C PHE A 23 -16.18 -10.83 4.62
N LYS A 24 -17.06 -10.57 5.60
CA LYS A 24 -17.94 -11.57 6.20
C LYS A 24 -18.94 -12.14 5.19
N ASP A 25 -19.58 -11.28 4.39
CA ASP A 25 -20.62 -11.69 3.45
C ASP A 25 -20.08 -12.60 2.33
N GLN A 26 -18.78 -12.53 2.05
CA GLN A 26 -18.11 -13.36 1.05
C GLN A 26 -17.33 -14.53 1.68
N ASN A 27 -17.43 -14.74 2.99
CA ASN A 27 -16.67 -15.73 3.77
C ASN A 27 -15.14 -15.64 3.51
N LEU A 28 -14.62 -14.42 3.42
CA LEU A 28 -13.21 -14.17 3.14
C LEU A 28 -12.41 -13.96 4.43
N ASN A 29 -11.18 -14.46 4.46
CA ASN A 29 -10.24 -14.18 5.55
C ASN A 29 -9.33 -13.02 5.14
N GLY A 30 -9.64 -11.81 5.58
CA GLY A 30 -8.83 -10.63 5.31
C GLY A 30 -8.98 -9.55 6.36
N VAL A 31 -8.23 -8.48 6.15
CA VAL A 31 -8.24 -7.30 6.99
C VAL A 31 -8.19 -6.05 6.13
N MET A 32 -8.94 -5.04 6.55
CA MET A 32 -8.86 -3.68 6.05
C MET A 32 -8.57 -2.75 7.21
N ILE A 33 -7.54 -1.94 7.06
CA ILE A 33 -7.22 -0.86 7.98
C ILE A 33 -7.14 0.47 7.24
N VAL A 34 -7.65 1.51 7.89
CA VAL A 34 -7.73 2.86 7.39
C VAL A 34 -7.08 3.80 8.40
N TYR A 35 -6.39 4.83 7.93
CA TYR A 35 -5.70 5.81 8.77
C TYR A 35 -5.83 7.22 8.20
N ASP A 36 -6.35 8.14 9.03
CA ASP A 36 -6.61 9.54 8.69
C ASP A 36 -5.53 10.51 9.21
N GLY A 37 -4.46 9.99 9.81
CA GLY A 37 -3.39 10.77 10.44
C GLY A 37 -3.51 10.90 11.95
N LYS A 38 -4.67 10.59 12.52
CA LYS A 38 -4.91 10.58 13.95
C LYS A 38 -5.26 9.18 14.44
N ASP A 39 -6.30 8.59 13.88
CA ASP A 39 -6.90 7.35 14.36
C ASP A 39 -6.84 6.27 13.29
N PHE A 40 -6.65 5.02 13.74
CA PHE A 40 -6.79 3.85 12.88
C PHE A 40 -8.18 3.25 13.04
N LEU A 41 -8.78 2.84 11.93
CA LEU A 41 -10.03 2.07 11.89
C LEU A 41 -9.74 0.73 11.21
N SER A 42 -10.16 -0.39 11.82
CA SER A 42 -9.98 -1.72 11.24
C SER A 42 -11.20 -2.60 11.49
N ASN A 43 -11.43 -3.60 10.64
CA ASN A 43 -12.34 -4.71 10.98
C ASN A 43 -11.67 -5.69 11.96
N ASP A 44 -10.34 -5.79 11.93
CA ASP A 44 -9.55 -6.65 12.81
C ASP A 44 -8.16 -6.03 13.07
N PHE A 45 -7.92 -5.54 14.29
CA PHE A 45 -6.64 -4.91 14.64
C PHE A 45 -5.50 -5.90 14.87
N LEU A 46 -5.80 -7.16 15.19
CA LEU A 46 -4.77 -8.19 15.38
C LEU A 46 -4.22 -8.60 14.02
N LYS A 47 -5.11 -8.95 13.07
CA LYS A 47 -4.71 -9.26 11.69
C LYS A 47 -4.02 -8.07 11.01
N ALA A 48 -4.44 -6.84 11.30
CA ALA A 48 -3.81 -5.65 10.71
C ALA A 48 -2.33 -5.48 11.09
N LYS A 49 -1.86 -6.13 12.16
CA LYS A 49 -0.46 -6.13 12.62
C LYS A 49 0.34 -7.32 12.09
N GLU A 50 -0.31 -8.33 11.51
CA GLU A 50 0.40 -9.45 10.88
C GLU A 50 1.15 -8.97 9.64
N ARG A 51 2.41 -9.38 9.50
CA ARG A 51 3.27 -9.00 8.39
C ARG A 51 3.28 -10.10 7.33
N PHE A 52 3.08 -9.71 6.07
CA PHE A 52 3.23 -10.58 4.91
C PHE A 52 4.17 -9.94 3.88
N SER A 53 4.55 -10.71 2.86
CA SER A 53 5.23 -10.14 1.70
C SER A 53 4.39 -9.00 1.10
N PRO A 54 4.99 -7.82 0.80
CA PRO A 54 4.27 -6.75 0.12
C PRO A 54 3.93 -7.12 -1.33
N ALA A 55 4.63 -8.09 -1.91
CA ALA A 55 4.53 -8.41 -3.33
C ALA A 55 4.64 -7.12 -4.17
N SER A 56 3.73 -6.92 -5.13
CA SER A 56 3.77 -5.76 -6.02
C SER A 56 3.37 -4.43 -5.39
N THR A 57 2.92 -4.36 -4.13
CA THR A 57 2.71 -3.06 -3.45
C THR A 57 4.04 -2.33 -3.22
N PHE A 58 5.13 -3.08 -3.06
CA PHE A 58 6.48 -2.52 -2.89
C PHE A 58 6.93 -1.66 -4.08
N LYS A 59 6.32 -1.81 -5.26
CA LYS A 59 6.62 -0.99 -6.45
C LYS A 59 6.46 0.51 -6.20
N ILE A 60 5.58 0.92 -5.29
CA ILE A 60 5.44 2.33 -4.87
C ILE A 60 6.76 2.85 -4.29
N PHE A 61 7.35 2.09 -3.36
CA PHE A 61 8.56 2.49 -2.66
C PHE A 61 9.82 2.23 -3.50
N ASN A 62 9.84 1.18 -4.32
CA ASN A 62 10.91 0.96 -5.29
C ASN A 62 10.99 2.13 -6.30
N ALA A 63 9.84 2.66 -6.75
CA ALA A 63 9.79 3.85 -7.60
C ALA A 63 10.37 5.10 -6.90
N LEU A 64 10.00 5.36 -5.64
CA LEU A 64 10.58 6.45 -4.84
C LEU A 64 12.10 6.33 -4.74
N ILE A 65 12.59 5.12 -4.43
CA ILE A 65 14.01 4.84 -4.24
C ILE A 65 14.77 4.99 -5.55
N ALA A 66 14.20 4.52 -6.67
CA ALA A 66 14.82 4.63 -7.99
C ALA A 66 15.04 6.10 -8.39
N LEU A 67 14.00 6.92 -8.26
CA LEU A 67 14.07 8.35 -8.55
C LEU A 67 15.05 9.07 -7.61
N ASN A 68 14.99 8.78 -6.30
CA ASN A 68 15.89 9.39 -5.31
C ASN A 68 17.36 8.97 -5.49
N SER A 69 17.60 7.77 -5.99
CA SER A 69 18.96 7.26 -6.24
C SER A 69 19.51 7.67 -7.61
N HIS A 70 18.73 8.43 -8.39
CA HIS A 70 19.07 8.87 -9.74
C HIS A 70 19.51 7.74 -10.69
N VAL A 71 18.95 6.53 -10.50
CA VAL A 71 19.21 5.40 -11.44
C VAL A 71 18.39 5.50 -12.72
N ILE A 72 17.41 6.39 -12.71
CA ILE A 72 16.63 6.89 -13.83
C ILE A 72 16.48 8.42 -13.63
N LYS A 73 16.36 9.15 -14.72
CA LYS A 73 16.23 10.61 -14.78
C LYS A 73 14.86 11.07 -14.29
N ASP A 74 13.79 10.42 -14.77
CA ASP A 74 12.41 10.77 -14.50
C ASP A 74 11.46 9.59 -14.77
N THR A 75 10.16 9.80 -14.58
CA THR A 75 9.14 8.76 -14.74
C THR A 75 8.85 8.36 -16.21
N SER A 76 9.38 9.10 -17.17
CA SER A 76 9.15 8.94 -18.61
C SER A 76 10.31 8.26 -19.34
N GLU A 77 11.52 8.26 -18.75
CA GLU A 77 12.67 7.50 -19.25
C GLU A 77 12.31 6.03 -19.45
N VAL A 78 12.49 5.54 -20.67
CA VAL A 78 12.43 4.10 -20.96
C VAL A 78 13.71 3.48 -20.41
N PHE A 79 13.58 2.76 -19.31
CA PHE A 79 14.71 2.11 -18.64
C PHE A 79 14.73 0.59 -18.84
N TYR A 80 13.59 0.00 -19.22
CA TYR A 80 13.44 -1.43 -19.45
C TYR A 80 13.18 -1.68 -20.92
N HIS A 81 14.04 -2.50 -21.53
CA HIS A 81 13.93 -2.92 -22.92
C HIS A 81 13.61 -4.42 -22.97
N TYR A 82 12.47 -4.75 -23.57
CA TYR A 82 12.02 -6.12 -23.72
C TYR A 82 12.88 -6.85 -24.77
N LYS A 83 13.36 -8.05 -24.45
CA LYS A 83 14.31 -8.80 -25.30
C LYS A 83 13.74 -10.13 -25.80
N GLY A 84 12.41 -10.29 -25.78
CA GLY A 84 11.75 -11.52 -26.21
C GLY A 84 11.72 -12.63 -25.14
N GLU A 85 12.08 -12.33 -23.90
CA GLU A 85 11.99 -13.30 -22.81
C GLU A 85 10.54 -13.71 -22.49
N LYS A 86 10.37 -14.89 -21.89
CA LYS A 86 9.05 -15.37 -21.45
C LYS A 86 8.53 -14.49 -20.32
N VAL A 87 7.28 -14.03 -20.44
CA VAL A 87 6.60 -13.20 -19.44
C VAL A 87 5.35 -13.88 -18.88
N PHE A 88 5.04 -13.59 -17.61
CA PHE A 88 3.85 -14.11 -16.96
C PHE A 88 2.55 -13.46 -17.47
N LEU A 89 2.58 -12.16 -17.75
CA LEU A 89 1.47 -11.44 -18.35
C LEU A 89 1.86 -10.97 -19.76
N PRO A 90 1.00 -11.16 -20.79
CA PRO A 90 1.27 -10.64 -22.13
C PRO A 90 1.55 -9.13 -22.16
N SER A 91 0.92 -8.37 -21.25
CA SER A 91 1.14 -6.93 -21.12
C SER A 91 2.58 -6.55 -20.74
N TRP A 92 3.41 -7.49 -20.28
CA TRP A 92 4.82 -7.26 -19.95
C TRP A 92 5.79 -7.42 -21.13
N ALA A 93 5.32 -7.92 -22.28
CA ALA A 93 6.13 -8.15 -23.48
C ALA A 93 6.36 -6.85 -24.28
N GLN A 94 6.84 -5.81 -23.60
CA GLN A 94 7.10 -4.50 -24.19
C GLN A 94 8.03 -3.66 -23.29
N ASP A 95 8.68 -2.69 -23.93
CA ASP A 95 9.48 -1.67 -23.26
C ASP A 95 8.67 -0.89 -22.23
N ALA A 96 9.36 -0.35 -21.23
CA ALA A 96 8.70 0.36 -20.15
C ALA A 96 9.52 1.51 -19.57
N ASN A 97 8.79 2.58 -19.28
CA ASN A 97 9.18 3.58 -18.30
C ASN A 97 8.49 3.29 -16.96
N LEU A 98 8.75 4.11 -15.94
CA LEU A 98 8.23 3.85 -14.60
C LEU A 98 6.69 3.93 -14.56
N THR A 99 6.13 4.88 -15.32
CA THR A 99 4.68 5.10 -15.43
C THR A 99 3.96 3.89 -16.00
N SER A 100 4.47 3.31 -17.09
CA SER A 100 3.85 2.14 -17.72
C SER A 100 4.11 0.85 -16.92
N ALA A 101 5.32 0.69 -16.38
CA ALA A 101 5.71 -0.48 -15.61
C ALA A 101 4.87 -0.64 -14.35
N ILE A 102 4.60 0.44 -13.60
CA ILE A 102 3.84 0.36 -12.35
C ILE A 102 2.36 0.04 -12.60
N LYS A 103 1.76 0.64 -13.64
CA LYS A 103 0.37 0.40 -14.06
C LYS A 103 0.14 -1.07 -14.45
N ARG A 104 1.06 -1.65 -15.23
CA ARG A 104 1.00 -3.07 -15.64
C ARG A 104 1.54 -4.04 -14.59
N SER A 105 2.03 -3.52 -13.47
CA SER A 105 2.73 -4.29 -12.43
C SER A 105 3.90 -5.13 -12.99
N GLN A 106 4.63 -4.61 -13.99
CA GLN A 106 5.67 -5.31 -14.75
C GLN A 106 6.85 -5.70 -13.88
N VAL A 107 6.85 -6.93 -13.38
CA VAL A 107 7.86 -7.42 -12.42
C VAL A 107 9.29 -7.35 -12.99
N PRO A 108 9.57 -7.77 -14.24
CA PRO A 108 10.93 -7.70 -14.79
C PRO A 108 11.54 -6.29 -14.77
N ALA A 109 10.77 -5.25 -15.08
CA ALA A 109 11.21 -3.87 -15.03
C ALA A 109 11.61 -3.45 -13.61
N PHE A 110 10.80 -3.77 -12.60
CA PHE A 110 11.13 -3.45 -11.20
C PHE A 110 12.30 -4.28 -10.64
N LYS A 111 12.54 -5.48 -11.19
CA LYS A 111 13.77 -6.24 -10.92
C LYS A 111 15.01 -5.54 -11.47
N GLU A 112 14.91 -4.99 -12.68
CA GLU A 112 16.00 -4.19 -13.25
C GLU A 112 16.30 -2.95 -12.42
N LEU A 113 15.28 -2.18 -12.02
CA LEU A 113 15.48 -1.03 -11.13
C LEU A 113 16.14 -1.43 -9.82
N ALA A 114 15.68 -2.49 -9.18
CA ALA A 114 16.27 -2.95 -7.93
C ALA A 114 17.76 -3.32 -8.10
N ARG A 115 18.14 -3.96 -9.21
CA ARG A 115 19.55 -4.24 -9.53
C ARG A 115 20.36 -2.96 -9.76
N LYS A 116 19.82 -1.98 -10.50
CA LYS A 116 20.48 -0.67 -10.71
C LYS A 116 20.66 0.10 -9.39
N ILE A 117 19.68 0.04 -8.48
CA ILE A 117 19.78 0.62 -7.13
C ILE A 117 20.89 -0.09 -6.34
N GLY A 118 20.90 -1.42 -6.36
CA GLY A 118 21.86 -2.24 -5.63
C GLY A 118 21.50 -2.43 -4.15
N LYS A 119 22.05 -3.47 -3.52
CA LYS A 119 21.65 -3.92 -2.18
C LYS A 119 21.92 -2.89 -1.08
N VAL A 120 23.06 -2.20 -1.12
CA VAL A 120 23.44 -1.22 -0.09
C VAL A 120 22.45 -0.05 -0.06
N ARG A 121 22.26 0.65 -1.19
CA ARG A 121 21.31 1.77 -1.29
C ARG A 121 19.86 1.33 -1.03
N MET A 122 19.47 0.13 -1.46
CA MET A 122 18.15 -0.39 -1.16
C MET A 122 17.96 -0.58 0.36
N GLN A 123 18.94 -1.17 1.05
CA GLN A 123 18.88 -1.38 2.50
C GLN A 123 18.82 -0.06 3.27
N GLU A 124 19.65 0.92 2.90
CA GLU A 124 19.62 2.27 3.47
C GLU A 124 18.23 2.90 3.36
N ASN A 125 17.57 2.74 2.20
CA ASN A 125 16.24 3.27 1.98
C ASN A 125 15.15 2.51 2.75
N LEU A 126 15.24 1.17 2.86
CA LEU A 126 14.31 0.42 3.71
C LEU A 126 14.44 0.84 5.18
N ASN A 127 15.67 1.09 5.65
CA ASN A 127 15.94 1.59 7.00
C ASN A 127 15.36 3.00 7.18
N LYS A 128 15.65 3.90 6.24
CA LYS A 128 15.17 5.30 6.23
C LYS A 128 13.64 5.41 6.22
N LEU A 129 12.97 4.48 5.53
CA LEU A 129 11.51 4.38 5.49
C LEU A 129 10.92 3.67 6.70
N ASP A 130 11.74 2.99 7.51
CA ASP A 130 11.29 2.00 8.49
C ASP A 130 10.31 0.96 7.87
N TYR A 131 10.67 0.44 6.70
CA TYR A 131 9.76 -0.41 5.93
C TYR A 131 9.65 -1.83 6.50
N GLY A 132 8.61 -2.06 7.31
CA GLY A 132 8.29 -3.38 7.86
C GLY A 132 9.49 -4.03 8.56
N ASN A 133 9.79 -5.28 8.22
CA ASN A 133 10.94 -6.01 8.78
C ASN A 133 12.31 -5.63 8.16
N LYS A 134 12.34 -4.80 7.10
CA LYS A 134 13.54 -4.28 6.42
C LYS A 134 14.53 -5.33 5.91
N LYS A 135 14.09 -6.58 5.70
CA LYS A 135 14.99 -7.66 5.26
C LYS A 135 15.12 -7.72 3.74
N ILE A 136 16.34 -7.95 3.26
CA ILE A 136 16.65 -8.19 1.84
C ILE A 136 17.37 -9.53 1.69
N SER A 137 16.76 -10.46 0.96
CA SER A 137 17.41 -11.68 0.44
C SER A 137 18.26 -11.33 -0.78
N LYS A 138 17.77 -11.67 -1.98
CA LYS A 138 18.32 -11.28 -3.28
C LYS A 138 17.71 -9.94 -3.71
N ILE A 139 18.55 -9.08 -4.27
CA ILE A 139 18.18 -7.69 -4.60
C ILE A 139 16.98 -7.58 -5.54
N ASP A 140 16.70 -8.59 -6.36
CA ASP A 140 15.59 -8.59 -7.31
C ASP A 140 14.49 -9.63 -6.99
N ALA A 141 14.46 -10.12 -5.74
CA ALA A 141 13.45 -11.09 -5.29
C ALA A 141 12.88 -10.81 -3.89
N PHE A 142 13.54 -10.00 -3.06
CA PHE A 142 13.22 -9.85 -1.63
C PHE A 142 11.78 -9.44 -1.30
N TRP A 143 11.09 -8.74 -2.20
CA TRP A 143 9.68 -8.34 -2.03
C TRP A 143 8.70 -9.37 -2.59
N LEU A 144 9.18 -10.47 -3.16
CA LEU A 144 8.39 -11.54 -3.78
C LEU A 144 8.51 -12.86 -3.01
N ASP A 145 9.66 -13.10 -2.35
CA ASP A 145 10.03 -14.40 -1.77
C ASP A 145 9.72 -14.53 -0.26
N ASN A 146 8.82 -13.69 0.27
CA ASN A 146 8.46 -13.60 1.69
C ASN A 146 9.59 -13.17 2.65
N THR A 147 10.76 -12.74 2.16
CA THR A 147 11.82 -12.21 3.03
C THR A 147 11.45 -10.86 3.61
N LEU A 148 11.15 -9.88 2.74
CA LEU A 148 10.62 -8.60 3.18
C LEU A 148 9.15 -8.79 3.55
N GLN A 149 8.79 -8.35 4.75
CA GLN A 149 7.41 -8.42 5.22
C GLN A 149 6.99 -7.11 5.87
N ILE A 150 5.74 -6.74 5.64
CA ILE A 150 5.10 -5.54 6.16
C ILE A 150 3.63 -5.83 6.47
N SER A 151 3.09 -5.18 7.50
CA SER A 151 1.70 -5.33 7.93
C SER A 151 0.78 -4.31 7.24
N ALA A 152 -0.52 -4.57 7.27
CA ALA A 152 -1.50 -3.62 6.73
C ALA A 152 -1.42 -2.27 7.48
N LYS A 153 -1.23 -2.29 8.80
CA LYS A 153 -1.08 -1.07 9.60
C LYS A 153 0.14 -0.25 9.17
N GLU A 154 1.28 -0.90 8.95
CA GLU A 154 2.51 -0.25 8.49
C GLU A 154 2.37 0.31 7.07
N GLN A 155 1.73 -0.45 6.17
CA GLN A 155 1.40 -0.01 4.81
C GLN A 155 0.57 1.29 4.84
N ALA A 156 -0.52 1.33 5.61
CA ALA A 156 -1.38 2.51 5.73
C ALA A 156 -0.60 3.71 6.30
N ALA A 157 0.19 3.52 7.36
CA ALA A 157 0.98 4.60 7.96
C ALA A 157 2.00 5.22 6.97
N LEU A 158 2.71 4.39 6.19
CA LEU A 158 3.65 4.88 5.17
C LEU A 158 2.94 5.58 4.02
N LEU A 159 1.80 5.05 3.57
CA LEU A 159 1.02 5.65 2.49
C LEU A 159 0.38 6.98 2.91
N PHE A 160 -0.01 7.12 4.18
CA PHE A 160 -0.46 8.41 4.71
C PHE A 160 0.67 9.46 4.68
N LYS A 161 1.90 9.05 5.06
CA LYS A 161 3.08 9.94 4.94
C LYS A 161 3.33 10.30 3.48
N LEU A 162 3.27 9.34 2.55
CA LEU A 162 3.41 9.60 1.11
C LEU A 162 2.37 10.61 0.62
N ALA A 163 1.09 10.37 0.92
CA ALA A 163 -0.02 11.22 0.50
C ALA A 163 0.15 12.68 0.94
N ASN A 164 0.75 12.90 2.12
CA ASN A 164 1.02 14.22 2.67
C ASN A 164 2.41 14.77 2.33
N LEU A 165 3.17 14.10 1.44
CA LEU A 165 4.53 14.46 1.06
C LEU A 165 5.53 14.51 2.24
N LYS A 166 5.29 13.68 3.27
CA LYS A 166 6.05 13.61 4.53
C LYS A 166 7.03 12.44 4.61
N LEU A 167 7.20 11.65 3.54
CA LEU A 167 8.33 10.72 3.51
C LEU A 167 9.64 11.52 3.41
N PRO A 168 10.77 10.93 3.84
CA PRO A 168 12.07 11.61 3.82
C PRO A 168 12.70 11.67 2.41
N TYR A 169 11.91 12.08 1.41
CA TYR A 169 12.28 12.29 0.01
C TYR A 169 11.88 13.70 -0.42
N SER A 170 12.36 14.17 -1.57
CA SER A 170 11.88 15.45 -2.11
C SER A 170 10.37 15.40 -2.37
N LYS A 171 9.67 16.52 -2.18
CA LYS A 171 8.23 16.63 -2.47
C LYS A 171 7.94 16.26 -3.93
N LYS A 172 8.77 16.74 -4.86
CA LYS A 172 8.68 16.44 -6.30
C LYS A 172 8.67 14.94 -6.61
N ILE A 173 9.61 14.17 -6.04
CA ILE A 173 9.69 12.72 -6.24
C ILE A 173 8.42 12.03 -5.70
N GLN A 174 7.92 12.47 -4.55
CA GLN A 174 6.70 11.93 -3.97
C GLN A 174 5.49 12.23 -4.87
N GLU A 175 5.33 13.46 -5.36
CA GLU A 175 4.27 13.87 -6.30
C GLU A 175 4.29 13.05 -7.60
N GLU A 176 5.49 12.83 -8.18
CA GLU A 176 5.68 12.00 -9.37
C GLU A 176 5.20 10.56 -9.13
N VAL A 177 5.53 9.97 -7.98
CA VAL A 177 5.08 8.61 -7.63
C VAL A 177 3.58 8.54 -7.39
N ILE A 178 3.01 9.53 -6.69
CA ILE A 178 1.57 9.62 -6.42
C ILE A 178 0.79 9.66 -7.74
N LYS A 179 1.21 10.48 -8.70
CA LYS A 179 0.57 10.61 -10.01
C LYS A 179 0.51 9.28 -10.77
N MET A 180 1.55 8.45 -10.67
CA MET A 180 1.58 7.16 -11.36
C MET A 180 0.63 6.11 -10.78
N ILE A 181 0.20 6.28 -9.52
CA ILE A 181 -0.69 5.34 -8.83
C ILE A 181 -2.14 5.83 -8.71
N GLU A 182 -2.52 6.90 -9.41
CA GLU A 182 -3.92 7.30 -9.54
C GLU A 182 -4.71 6.21 -10.28
N LEU A 183 -5.82 5.75 -9.68
CA LEU A 183 -6.66 4.68 -10.21
C LEU A 183 -7.95 5.21 -10.83
N ARG A 184 -8.64 6.13 -10.13
CA ARG A 184 -9.87 6.77 -10.58
C ARG A 184 -10.21 7.99 -9.73
N GLN A 185 -11.08 8.85 -10.25
CA GLN A 185 -11.62 10.00 -9.52
C GLN A 185 -13.11 10.20 -9.85
N ASN A 186 -13.82 10.85 -8.93
CA ASN A 186 -15.18 11.36 -9.12
C ASN A 186 -15.31 12.72 -8.40
N ASP A 187 -16.51 13.24 -8.25
CA ASP A 187 -16.74 14.54 -7.61
C ASP A 187 -16.40 14.56 -6.11
N ASP A 188 -16.41 13.40 -5.45
CA ASP A 188 -16.18 13.28 -4.01
C ASP A 188 -14.72 13.02 -3.65
N PHE A 189 -14.01 12.21 -4.45
CA PHE A 189 -12.65 11.78 -4.14
C PHE A 189 -11.76 11.50 -5.36
N ILE A 190 -10.45 11.41 -5.10
CA ILE A 190 -9.46 10.79 -5.99
C ILE A 190 -8.87 9.57 -5.29
N LEU A 191 -8.86 8.42 -5.96
CA LEU A 191 -8.34 7.16 -5.44
C LEU A 191 -6.97 6.87 -6.03
N TYR A 192 -6.01 6.65 -5.14
CA TYR A 192 -4.66 6.23 -5.47
C TYR A 192 -4.40 4.84 -4.88
N GLY A 193 -3.68 3.97 -5.59
CA GLY A 193 -3.32 2.69 -5.03
C GLY A 193 -2.54 1.74 -5.92
N LYS A 194 -2.14 0.63 -5.32
CA LYS A 194 -1.42 -0.45 -5.99
C LYS A 194 -1.87 -1.81 -5.48
N THR A 195 -2.12 -2.72 -6.42
CA THR A 195 -2.38 -4.12 -6.13
C THR A 195 -1.10 -4.92 -5.92
N GLY A 196 -1.18 -5.94 -5.07
CA GLY A 196 -0.14 -6.94 -4.85
C GLY A 196 -0.77 -8.33 -4.77
N PHE A 197 0.00 -9.34 -5.17
CA PHE A 197 -0.38 -10.73 -4.96
C PHE A 197 0.91 -11.56 -4.88
N ASN A 198 1.01 -12.37 -3.84
CA ASN A 198 1.87 -13.55 -3.81
C ASN A 198 0.96 -14.80 -3.79
N ASP A 199 1.48 -16.00 -3.62
CA ASP A 199 0.71 -17.24 -3.78
C ASP A 199 -0.55 -17.38 -2.90
N SER A 200 -0.71 -16.57 -1.85
CA SER A 200 -1.87 -16.68 -0.95
C SER A 200 -2.44 -15.36 -0.45
N ILE A 201 -1.73 -14.23 -0.55
CA ILE A 201 -2.15 -12.94 -0.01
C ILE A 201 -2.32 -11.93 -1.14
N ALA A 202 -3.55 -11.47 -1.33
CA ALA A 202 -3.87 -10.42 -2.27
C ALA A 202 -4.00 -9.08 -1.54
N TRP A 203 -3.20 -8.12 -1.97
CA TRP A 203 -3.16 -6.76 -1.45
C TRP A 203 -3.84 -5.78 -2.39
N ILE A 204 -4.52 -4.79 -1.81
CA ILE A 204 -4.70 -3.47 -2.43
C ILE A 204 -4.46 -2.41 -1.35
N VAL A 205 -3.52 -1.51 -1.63
CA VAL A 205 -3.09 -0.47 -0.69
C VAL A 205 -3.10 0.88 -1.38
N GLY A 206 -3.37 1.94 -0.64
CA GLY A 206 -3.43 3.27 -1.23
C GLY A 206 -3.91 4.34 -0.28
N PHE A 207 -4.46 5.39 -0.86
CA PHE A 207 -5.13 6.46 -0.13
C PHE A 207 -6.15 7.14 -1.04
N VAL A 208 -7.12 7.79 -0.41
CA VAL A 208 -8.10 8.66 -1.06
C VAL A 208 -7.82 10.10 -0.69
N TYR A 209 -7.91 11.00 -1.67
CA TYR A 209 -8.06 12.43 -1.43
C TYR A 209 -9.54 12.77 -1.39
N LEU A 210 -10.03 13.22 -0.23
CA LEU A 210 -11.42 13.61 -0.01
C LEU A 210 -11.59 15.08 -0.37
N LYS A 211 -12.25 15.36 -1.50
CA LYS A 211 -12.35 16.71 -2.06
C LYS A 211 -13.08 17.67 -1.11
N LYS A 212 -14.17 17.21 -0.48
CA LYS A 212 -14.97 17.99 0.48
C LYS A 212 -14.15 18.52 1.68
N PHE A 213 -13.18 17.74 2.15
CA PHE A 213 -12.41 18.07 3.37
C PHE A 213 -10.97 18.51 3.07
N HIS A 214 -10.56 18.47 1.80
CA HIS A 214 -9.19 18.68 1.37
C HIS A 214 -8.17 17.84 2.18
N SER A 215 -8.55 16.61 2.52
CA SER A 215 -7.77 15.73 3.39
C SER A 215 -7.52 14.37 2.74
N TYR A 216 -6.46 13.71 3.19
CA TYR A 216 -6.13 12.36 2.76
C TYR A 216 -6.56 11.35 3.80
N GLN A 217 -7.01 10.19 3.34
CA GLN A 217 -7.21 9.01 4.18
C GLN A 217 -6.54 7.81 3.52
N SER A 218 -5.59 7.18 4.21
CA SER A 218 -4.87 6.02 3.69
C SER A 218 -5.57 4.72 4.06
N PHE A 219 -5.36 3.69 3.25
CA PHE A 219 -5.89 2.36 3.53
C PHE A 219 -4.89 1.27 3.12
N ALA A 220 -5.00 0.13 3.78
CA ALA A 220 -4.39 -1.11 3.35
C ALA A 220 -5.35 -2.25 3.57
N LEU A 221 -5.56 -3.03 2.52
CA LEU A 221 -6.35 -4.25 2.54
C LEU A 221 -5.49 -5.42 2.13
N ASN A 222 -5.58 -6.52 2.88
CA ASN A 222 -5.17 -7.82 2.39
C ASN A 222 -6.24 -8.88 2.63
N VAL A 223 -6.25 -9.89 1.78
CA VAL A 223 -7.18 -11.01 1.84
C VAL A 223 -6.48 -12.29 1.38
N LYS A 224 -6.76 -13.40 2.05
CA LYS A 224 -6.32 -14.72 1.62
C LYS A 224 -7.07 -15.15 0.38
N ILE A 225 -6.36 -15.36 -0.72
CA ILE A 225 -6.90 -15.81 -2.00
C ILE A 225 -6.01 -16.93 -2.53
N SER A 226 -6.60 -18.12 -2.73
CA SER A 226 -5.88 -19.30 -3.22
C SER A 226 -5.98 -19.49 -4.73
N ASN A 227 -6.89 -18.78 -5.42
CA ASN A 227 -7.10 -18.89 -6.85
C ASN A 227 -6.95 -17.53 -7.53
N PHE A 228 -6.10 -17.45 -8.55
CA PHE A 228 -5.87 -16.21 -9.31
C PHE A 228 -7.17 -15.62 -9.89
N LYS A 229 -8.16 -16.46 -10.22
CA LYS A 229 -9.46 -16.01 -10.73
C LYS A 229 -10.26 -15.21 -9.70
N ASP A 230 -9.98 -15.35 -8.41
CA ASP A 230 -10.69 -14.66 -7.33
C ASP A 230 -10.06 -13.33 -6.94
N LEU A 231 -8.95 -12.91 -7.58
CA LEU A 231 -8.25 -11.68 -7.21
C LEU A 231 -9.14 -10.44 -7.22
N TYR A 232 -10.18 -10.40 -8.06
CA TYR A 232 -11.14 -9.29 -8.15
C TYR A 232 -11.86 -8.99 -6.82
N LYS A 233 -11.94 -9.95 -5.90
CA LYS A 233 -12.62 -9.78 -4.61
C LYS A 233 -11.99 -8.69 -3.75
N ARG A 234 -10.67 -8.45 -3.86
CA ARG A 234 -10.02 -7.35 -3.12
C ARG A 234 -10.51 -5.98 -3.62
N GLU A 235 -10.77 -5.83 -4.92
CA GLU A 235 -11.34 -4.61 -5.49
C GLU A 235 -12.82 -4.46 -5.13
N GLU A 236 -13.60 -5.55 -5.05
CA GLU A 236 -14.97 -5.52 -4.53
C GLU A 236 -15.04 -5.03 -3.09
N ILE A 237 -14.19 -5.56 -2.20
CA ILE A 237 -14.13 -5.11 -0.81
C ILE A 237 -13.72 -3.64 -0.73
N LEU A 238 -12.73 -3.20 -1.53
CA LEU A 238 -12.38 -1.78 -1.60
C LEU A 238 -13.58 -0.92 -2.04
N ASN A 239 -14.38 -1.38 -3.01
CA ASN A 239 -15.58 -0.68 -3.44
C ASN A 239 -16.65 -0.61 -2.33
N GLN A 240 -16.82 -1.65 -1.52
CA GLN A 240 -17.70 -1.62 -0.35
C GLN A 240 -17.26 -0.56 0.66
N TYR A 241 -15.96 -0.48 0.96
CA TYR A 241 -15.42 0.57 1.81
C TYR A 241 -15.65 1.97 1.23
N LEU A 242 -15.39 2.17 -0.07
CA LEU A 242 -15.60 3.48 -0.69
C LEU A 242 -17.07 3.89 -0.67
N ASN A 243 -18.00 2.95 -0.85
CA ASN A 243 -19.43 3.21 -0.69
C ASN A 243 -19.81 3.54 0.76
N TYR A 244 -19.19 2.87 1.74
CA TYR A 244 -19.34 3.20 3.16
C TYR A 244 -18.82 4.62 3.45
N LEU A 245 -17.64 4.96 2.94
CA LEU A 245 -17.03 6.27 3.08
C LEU A 245 -17.94 7.37 2.49
N LEU A 246 -18.45 7.20 1.27
CA LEU A 246 -19.36 8.15 0.63
C LEU A 246 -20.65 8.39 1.44
N LYS A 247 -21.20 7.34 2.09
CA LYS A 247 -22.37 7.49 2.97
C LYS A 247 -22.04 8.33 4.20
N ASP A 248 -20.82 8.21 4.72
CA ASP A 248 -20.35 9.01 5.87
C ASP A 248 -20.07 10.47 5.46
N LEU A 249 -19.54 10.71 4.26
CA LEU A 249 -19.31 12.07 3.72
C LEU A 249 -20.59 12.90 3.53
N LYS A 250 -21.74 12.22 3.35
CA LYS A 250 -23.05 12.84 3.13
C LYS A 250 -23.80 13.18 4.42
N LYS A 251 -23.32 12.69 5.56
CA LYS A 251 -23.78 13.13 6.88
C LYS A 251 -23.12 14.45 7.26
#